data_AF-T1JV71-F1
#
_entry.id   AF-T1JV71-F1
#
_cell.length_a   1.000
_cell.length_b   1.000
_cell.length_c   1.000
_cell.angle_alpha   90.00
_cell.angle_beta   90.00
_cell.angle_gamma   90.00
#
_symmetry.space_group_name_H-M   'P 1'
#
loop_
_entity.id
_entity.type
_entity.pdbx_description
1 polymer ?
#
loop_
_entity_poly.entity_id
_entity_poly.type
_entity_poly.pdbx_seq_one_letter_code
_entity_poly.pdbx_strand_id
1 'polypeptide(L)'
;MHSLYYLTIEQLEELVQDKYSTIKVEKRNFSIPLLPSSLDRIASEVLKIIHDWTYKYSIDLQGILLHHDQLQFLSDYGLIKEDDGFIYWDISARFYTFSPRIGAIIRGTINKFTKSNIMNAIVFNCIITTFTPDKVHPSISSELTLGQEILFRIESYDSDHSLIYGLIDEECVKHMKQQNLLII
;
A
#
# COMPACT_ATOMS: atom_id res chain seq x y z
N MET A 1 2.62 -8.09 20.45
CA MET A 1 3.21 -8.73 19.26
C MET A 1 2.11 -8.90 18.23
N HIS A 2 1.74 -7.83 17.53
CA HIS A 2 0.82 -7.92 16.39
C HIS A 2 1.66 -8.33 15.19
N SER A 3 1.52 -9.57 14.73
CA SER A 3 2.07 -10.01 13.46
C SER A 3 1.38 -9.23 12.35
N LEU A 4 1.97 -8.10 11.93
CA LEU A 4 1.66 -7.49 10.65
C LEU A 4 1.99 -8.56 9.61
N TYR A 5 0.98 -9.08 8.92
CA TYR A 5 1.18 -10.04 7.84
C TYR A 5 1.80 -9.30 6.65
N TYR A 6 3.13 -9.23 6.63
CA TYR A 6 3.88 -8.73 5.48
C TYR A 6 3.61 -9.62 4.27
N LEU A 7 3.33 -9.01 3.13
CA LEU A 7 3.27 -9.73 1.86
C LEU A 7 4.67 -10.25 1.51
N THR A 8 4.74 -11.50 1.06
CA THR A 8 5.99 -12.05 0.53
C THR A 8 6.27 -11.46 -0.86
N ILE A 9 7.53 -11.53 -1.30
CA ILE A 9 7.91 -11.10 -2.67
C ILE A 9 7.12 -11.91 -3.71
N GLU A 10 6.93 -13.21 -3.50
CA GLU A 10 6.15 -14.07 -4.40
C GLU A 10 4.70 -13.57 -4.55
N GLN A 11 4.03 -13.26 -3.42
CA GLN A 11 2.69 -12.69 -3.43
C GLN A 11 2.64 -11.32 -4.12
N LEU A 12 3.66 -10.48 -3.92
CA LEU A 12 3.73 -9.17 -4.57
C LEU A 12 3.91 -9.30 -6.08
N GLU A 13 4.77 -10.20 -6.55
CA GLU A 13 4.98 -10.44 -7.98
C GLU A 13 3.71 -10.97 -8.65
N GLU A 14 2.91 -11.80 -7.96
CA GLU A 14 1.57 -12.19 -8.44
C GLU A 14 0.61 -11.00 -8.50
N LEU A 15 0.54 -10.19 -7.44
CA LEU A 15 -0.32 -9.01 -7.38
C LEU A 15 0.06 -7.96 -8.42
N VAL A 16 1.33 -7.82 -8.78
CA VAL A 16 1.79 -6.91 -9.85
C VAL A 16 1.15 -7.27 -11.21
N GLN A 17 0.83 -8.55 -11.43
CA GLN A 17 0.12 -8.98 -12.64
C GLN A 17 -1.40 -8.76 -12.55
N ASP A 18 -1.94 -8.56 -11.34
CA ASP A 18 -3.37 -8.29 -11.14
C ASP A 18 -3.71 -6.84 -11.49
N LYS A 19 -4.54 -6.66 -12.51
CA LYS A 19 -5.03 -5.34 -12.95
C LYS A 19 -5.78 -4.57 -11.86
N TYR A 20 -6.32 -5.25 -10.84
CA TYR A 20 -7.03 -4.64 -9.71
C TYR A 20 -6.13 -4.35 -8.51
N SER A 21 -4.82 -4.64 -8.58
CA SER A 21 -3.90 -4.34 -7.48
C SER A 21 -3.41 -2.90 -7.51
N THR A 22 -3.17 -2.35 -8.71
CA THR A 22 -2.50 -1.05 -8.94
C THR A 22 -1.12 -0.92 -8.27
N ILE A 23 -0.49 -2.06 -7.98
CA ILE A 23 0.89 -2.09 -7.48
C ILE A 23 1.83 -1.75 -8.64
N LYS A 24 2.83 -0.92 -8.33
CA LYS A 24 3.94 -0.61 -9.22
C LYS A 24 5.23 -1.15 -8.61
N VAL A 25 6.10 -1.66 -9.48
CA VAL A 25 7.46 -2.03 -9.12
C VAL A 25 8.42 -1.09 -9.83
N GLU A 26 9.25 -0.40 -9.07
CA GLU A 26 10.25 0.51 -9.63
C GLU A 26 11.57 0.44 -8.89
N LYS A 27 12.67 0.55 -9.64
CA LYS A 27 13.99 0.75 -9.06
C LYS A 27 14.20 2.25 -8.89
N ARG A 28 14.49 2.69 -7.65
CA ARG A 28 14.69 4.09 -7.31
C ARG A 28 15.93 4.29 -6.48
N ASN A 29 16.50 5.48 -6.60
CA ASN A 29 17.65 5.90 -5.83
C ASN A 29 17.21 6.93 -4.79
N PHE A 30 17.73 6.81 -3.58
CA PHE A 30 17.48 7.73 -2.48
C PHE A 30 18.79 8.14 -1.83
N SER A 31 18.85 9.40 -1.38
CA SER A 31 19.93 9.95 -0.58
C SER A 31 19.50 9.95 0.88
N ILE A 32 19.94 8.96 1.66
CA ILE A 32 19.50 8.76 3.05
C ILE A 32 20.39 9.55 4.01
N PRO A 33 19.85 10.50 4.79
CA PRO A 33 20.61 11.21 5.81
C PRO A 33 20.83 10.34 7.04
N LEU A 34 22.08 10.19 7.47
CA LEU A 34 22.44 9.53 8.73
C LEU A 34 23.18 10.50 9.66
N LEU A 35 23.02 10.29 10.97
CA LEU A 35 23.80 11.00 11.96
C LEU A 35 25.25 10.46 11.99
N PRO A 36 26.25 11.31 12.29
CA PRO A 36 27.62 10.84 12.47
C PRO A 36 27.78 9.72 13.52
N SER A 37 26.90 9.69 14.53
CA SER A 37 26.87 8.63 15.54
C SER A 37 26.43 7.26 15.02
N SER A 38 25.94 7.18 13.78
CA SER A 38 25.44 5.96 13.11
C SER A 38 26.49 5.29 12.22
N LEU A 39 27.70 5.85 12.13
CA LEU A 39 28.74 5.40 11.21
C LEU A 39 29.22 3.97 11.44
N ASP A 40 29.10 3.44 12.65
CA ASP A 40 29.43 2.05 12.97
C ASP A 40 28.38 1.04 12.46
N ARG A 41 27.20 1.53 12.05
CA ARG A 41 25.99 0.74 11.80
C ARG A 41 25.18 1.25 10.60
N ILE A 42 25.87 1.77 9.59
CA ILE A 42 25.27 2.41 8.39
C ILE A 42 24.19 1.52 7.75
N ALA A 43 24.52 0.26 7.43
CA ALA A 43 23.59 -0.65 6.76
C ALA A 43 22.30 -0.87 7.57
N SER A 44 22.42 -1.09 8.88
CA SER A 44 21.25 -1.27 9.76
C SER A 44 20.44 0.00 9.92
N GLU A 45 21.06 1.17 10.01
CA GLU A 45 20.32 2.44 10.15
C GLU A 45 19.60 2.83 8.84
N VAL A 46 20.21 2.58 7.68
CA VAL A 46 19.53 2.73 6.38
C VAL A 46 18.32 1.79 6.29
N LEU A 47 18.51 0.51 6.63
CA LEU A 47 17.41 -0.47 6.60
C LEU A 47 16.28 -0.07 7.55
N LYS A 48 16.60 0.46 8.72
CA LYS A 48 15.62 0.96 9.68
C LYS A 48 14.83 2.15 9.12
N ILE A 49 15.49 3.14 8.52
CA ILE A 49 14.82 4.30 7.91
C ILE A 49 13.87 3.84 6.79
N ILE A 50 14.30 2.92 5.94
CA ILE A 50 13.46 2.42 4.85
C ILE A 50 12.31 1.56 5.41
N HIS A 51 12.58 0.74 6.44
CA HIS A 51 11.53 -0.03 7.13
C HIS A 51 10.47 0.90 7.73
N ASP A 52 10.87 2.03 8.29
CA ASP A 52 9.97 3.06 8.81
C ASP A 52 9.09 3.70 7.73
N TRP A 53 9.42 3.57 6.44
CA TRP A 53 8.56 4.01 5.32
C TRP A 53 7.47 3.00 4.97
N THR A 54 7.58 1.75 5.43
CA THR A 54 6.62 0.68 5.10
C THR A 54 5.21 1.06 5.59
N TYR A 55 4.22 0.85 4.73
CA TYR A 55 2.81 1.18 4.91
C TYR A 55 2.50 2.68 5.06
N LYS A 56 3.46 3.55 4.75
CA LYS A 56 3.27 5.00 4.67
C LYS A 56 3.27 5.47 3.24
N TYR A 57 2.53 6.53 2.97
CA TYR A 57 2.56 7.20 1.69
C TYR A 57 3.90 7.95 1.52
N SER A 58 4.62 7.63 0.46
CA SER A 58 5.83 8.35 0.04
C SER A 58 5.49 9.23 -1.15
N ILE A 59 5.84 10.52 -1.04
CA ILE A 59 5.69 11.48 -2.13
C ILE A 59 6.61 11.11 -3.29
N ASP A 60 7.84 10.69 -2.99
CA ASP A 60 8.85 10.33 -3.98
C ASP A 60 8.50 9.06 -4.76
N LEU A 61 7.86 8.08 -4.09
CA LEU A 61 7.34 6.85 -4.72
C LEU A 61 5.91 7.02 -5.26
N GLN A 62 5.25 8.15 -4.97
CA GLN A 62 3.86 8.44 -5.36
C GLN A 62 2.87 7.33 -4.96
N GLY A 63 3.00 6.84 -3.73
CA GLY A 63 2.15 5.77 -3.21
C GLY A 63 2.60 5.20 -1.87
N ILE A 64 1.87 4.20 -1.40
CA ILE A 64 2.12 3.49 -0.15
C ILE A 64 3.18 2.41 -0.39
N LEU A 65 4.29 2.48 0.34
CA LEU A 65 5.33 1.45 0.26
C LEU A 65 4.81 0.14 0.90
N LEU A 66 4.70 -0.93 0.12
CA LEU A 66 4.34 -2.25 0.62
C LEU A 66 5.57 -3.07 1.00
N HIS A 67 6.62 -2.98 0.18
CA HIS A 67 7.84 -3.74 0.36
C HIS A 67 9.01 -3.15 -0.44
N HIS A 68 10.23 -3.50 -0.07
CA HIS A 68 11.43 -3.21 -0.84
C HIS A 68 12.35 -4.43 -0.90
N ASP A 69 13.12 -4.55 -1.97
CA ASP A 69 14.20 -5.53 -2.07
C ASP A 69 15.39 -4.97 -2.86
N GLN A 70 16.42 -5.80 -3.06
CA GLN A 70 17.61 -5.46 -3.85
C GLN A 70 18.29 -4.15 -3.41
N LEU A 71 18.33 -3.90 -2.10
CA LEU A 71 19.00 -2.72 -1.56
C LEU A 71 20.50 -2.79 -1.81
N GLN A 72 21.04 -1.71 -2.37
CA GLN A 72 22.44 -1.57 -2.72
C GLN A 72 22.90 -0.15 -2.37
N PHE A 73 24.07 -0.04 -1.74
CA PHE A 73 24.76 1.24 -1.64
C PHE A 73 25.36 1.59 -3.01
N LEU A 74 25.21 2.84 -3.42
CA LEU A 74 25.74 3.36 -4.68
C LEU A 74 27.18 3.89 -4.55
N SER A 75 27.66 4.00 -3.32
CA SER A 75 28.98 4.51 -2.95
C SER A 75 29.48 3.80 -1.68
N ASP A 76 30.80 3.65 -1.58
CA ASP A 76 31.48 3.13 -0.38
C ASP A 76 31.64 4.19 0.72
N TYR A 77 31.35 5.46 0.39
CA TYR A 77 31.46 6.60 1.29
C TYR A 77 30.18 7.45 1.28
N GLY A 78 29.87 8.03 2.44
CA GLY A 78 28.82 9.02 2.59
C GLY A 78 29.30 10.43 2.23
N LEU A 79 28.37 11.27 1.79
CA LEU A 79 28.61 12.66 1.44
C LEU A 79 28.11 13.58 2.56
N ILE A 80 28.99 14.42 3.08
CA ILE A 80 28.59 15.51 3.98
C ILE A 80 28.22 16.70 3.09
N LYS A 81 26.97 17.14 3.18
CA LYS A 81 26.52 18.37 2.54
C LYS A 81 26.72 19.52 3.52
N GLU A 82 26.94 20.71 3.00
CA GLU A 82 27.09 21.90 3.83
C GLU A 82 25.78 22.14 4.62
N ASP A 83 25.90 22.58 5.88
CA ASP A 83 24.85 23.21 6.70
C ASP A 83 23.86 22.35 7.51
N ASP A 84 23.83 21.01 7.43
CA ASP A 84 22.86 20.20 8.22
C ASP A 84 23.44 19.16 9.20
N GLY A 85 24.75 18.87 9.11
CA GLY A 85 25.43 17.95 10.02
C GLY A 85 25.11 16.46 9.79
N PHE A 86 24.42 16.12 8.70
CA PHE A 86 24.15 14.74 8.30
C PHE A 86 25.20 14.21 7.31
N ILE A 87 25.34 12.89 7.28
CA ILE A 87 26.13 12.15 6.31
C ILE A 87 25.14 11.43 5.40
N TYR A 88 25.10 11.81 4.12
CA TYR A 88 24.18 11.28 3.14
C TYR A 88 24.73 10.04 2.47
N TRP A 89 23.94 8.97 2.45
CA TRP A 89 24.27 7.72 1.77
C TRP A 89 23.31 7.50 0.60
N ASP A 90 23.87 7.45 -0.60
CA ASP A 90 23.10 7.15 -1.80
C ASP A 90 22.87 5.64 -1.90
N ILE A 91 21.61 5.25 -1.98
CA ILE A 91 21.17 3.86 -2.10
C ILE A 91 20.30 3.68 -3.32
N SER A 92 20.27 2.47 -3.85
CA SER A 92 19.33 2.01 -4.86
C SER A 92 18.59 0.79 -4.33
N ALA A 93 17.28 0.76 -4.52
CA ALA A 93 16.46 -0.40 -4.17
C ALA A 93 15.27 -0.51 -5.13
N ARG A 94 14.69 -1.70 -5.18
CA ARG A 94 13.45 -1.96 -5.91
C ARG A 94 12.30 -1.90 -4.91
N PHE A 95 11.28 -1.11 -5.22
CA PHE A 95 10.17 -0.80 -4.33
C PHE A 95 8.86 -1.30 -4.94
N TYR A 96 8.03 -1.93 -4.11
CA TYR A 96 6.67 -2.33 -4.43
C TYR A 96 5.73 -1.31 -3.77
N THR A 97 5.09 -0.50 -4.60
CA THR A 97 4.31 0.63 -4.13
C THR A 97 2.87 0.47 -4.61
N PHE A 98 1.91 0.50 -3.68
CA PHE A 98 0.50 0.67 -4.04
C PHE A 98 0.22 2.14 -4.30
N SER A 99 -0.21 2.48 -5.51
CA SER A 99 -0.47 3.85 -5.92
C SER A 99 -1.98 4.06 -6.05
N PRO A 100 -2.69 4.45 -4.97
CA PRO A 100 -4.13 4.66 -5.02
C PRO A 100 -4.44 5.78 -6.01
N ARG A 101 -5.32 5.49 -6.97
CA ARG A 101 -5.78 6.46 -7.98
C ARG A 101 -7.28 6.61 -7.86
N ILE A 102 -7.74 7.85 -7.66
CA ILE A 102 -9.16 8.18 -7.69
C ILE A 102 -9.75 7.66 -9.01
N GLY A 103 -10.88 6.97 -8.92
CA GLY A 103 -11.55 6.35 -10.05
C GLY A 103 -11.06 4.95 -10.43
N ALA A 104 -9.92 4.48 -9.91
CA ALA A 104 -9.47 3.11 -10.17
C ALA A 104 -10.33 2.09 -9.41
N ILE A 105 -10.62 0.96 -10.06
CA ILE A 105 -11.27 -0.19 -9.42
C ILE A 105 -10.18 -1.09 -8.87
N ILE A 106 -10.24 -1.38 -7.57
CA ILE A 106 -9.28 -2.22 -6.86
C ILE A 106 -9.97 -3.35 -6.11
N ARG A 107 -9.18 -4.37 -5.74
CA ARG A 107 -9.66 -5.52 -4.94
C ARG A 107 -9.35 -5.33 -3.47
N GLY A 108 -10.29 -5.73 -2.62
CA GLY A 108 -10.08 -5.85 -1.18
C GLY A 108 -10.98 -6.92 -0.58
N THR A 109 -10.70 -7.29 0.68
CA THR A 109 -11.46 -8.30 1.40
C THR A 109 -12.26 -7.66 2.52
N ILE A 110 -13.56 -7.94 2.59
CA ILE A 110 -14.43 -7.43 3.65
C ILE A 110 -13.92 -7.96 5.00
N ASN A 111 -13.58 -7.04 5.89
CA ASN A 111 -13.05 -7.38 7.21
C ASN A 111 -14.03 -7.10 8.34
N LYS A 112 -14.94 -6.11 8.17
CA LYS A 112 -15.83 -5.71 9.26
C LYS A 112 -17.12 -5.05 8.74
N PHE A 113 -18.22 -5.32 9.43
CA PHE A 113 -19.43 -4.52 9.39
C PHE A 113 -19.63 -3.84 10.75
N THR A 114 -19.92 -2.55 10.76
CA THR A 114 -20.20 -1.80 11.98
C THR A 114 -21.71 -1.74 12.26
N LYS A 115 -22.08 -1.38 13.49
CA LYS A 115 -23.48 -1.16 13.89
C LYS A 115 -24.15 0.02 13.15
N SER A 116 -23.36 0.92 12.56
CA SER A 116 -23.86 2.03 11.74
C SER A 116 -23.98 1.68 10.25
N ASN A 117 -23.98 0.38 9.92
CA ASN A 117 -23.98 -0.15 8.55
C ASN A 117 -22.78 0.31 7.71
N ILE A 118 -21.71 0.81 8.34
CA ILE A 118 -20.45 1.08 7.66
C ILE A 118 -19.77 -0.27 7.43
N MET A 119 -19.35 -0.52 6.20
CA MET A 119 -18.57 -1.68 5.83
C MET A 119 -17.11 -1.28 5.72
N ASN A 120 -16.20 -2.13 6.21
CA ASN A 120 -14.78 -1.98 6.00
C ASN A 120 -14.22 -3.19 5.23
N ALA A 121 -13.32 -2.91 4.31
CA ALA A 121 -12.48 -3.90 3.65
C ALA A 121 -11.00 -3.62 3.95
N ILE A 122 -10.16 -4.63 3.76
CA ILE A 122 -8.71 -4.50 3.83
C ILE A 122 -8.14 -4.79 2.44
N VAL A 123 -7.22 -3.94 2.01
CA VAL A 123 -6.41 -4.11 0.80
C VAL A 123 -4.99 -4.47 1.24
N PHE A 124 -4.40 -5.51 0.63
CA PHE A 124 -3.03 -5.98 0.91
C PHE A 124 -2.71 -6.22 2.39
N ASN A 125 -3.69 -6.69 3.17
CA ASN A 125 -3.57 -6.94 4.61
C ASN A 125 -3.17 -5.73 5.48
N CYS A 126 -3.12 -4.51 4.94
CA CYS A 126 -2.59 -3.35 5.66
C CYS A 126 -3.40 -2.06 5.47
N ILE A 127 -4.07 -1.88 4.34
CA ILE A 127 -4.77 -0.63 4.02
C ILE A 127 -6.26 -0.81 4.29
N ILE A 128 -6.80 0.04 5.16
CA ILE A 128 -8.22 0.00 5.49
C ILE A 128 -8.98 0.77 4.42
N THR A 129 -10.10 0.20 3.98
CA THR A 129 -11.08 0.86 3.14
C THR A 129 -12.41 0.94 3.87
N THR A 130 -13.08 2.08 3.79
CA THR A 130 -14.39 2.34 4.41
C THR A 130 -15.44 2.64 3.36
N PHE A 131 -16.66 2.15 3.60
CA PHE A 131 -17.84 2.38 2.77
C PHE A 131 -19.01 2.80 3.67
N THR A 132 -19.63 3.94 3.37
CA THR A 132 -20.94 4.27 3.94
C THR A 132 -22.05 3.52 3.20
N PRO A 133 -23.23 3.30 3.81
CA PRO A 133 -24.29 2.50 3.19
C PRO A 133 -24.72 2.97 1.78
N ASP A 134 -24.72 4.29 1.56
CA ASP A 134 -25.07 4.92 0.29
C ASP A 134 -24.01 4.71 -0.81
N LYS A 135 -22.81 4.27 -0.43
CA LYS A 135 -21.69 3.98 -1.34
C LYS A 135 -21.61 2.51 -1.75
N VAL A 136 -22.58 1.70 -1.35
CA VAL A 136 -22.68 0.29 -1.75
C VAL A 136 -23.87 0.13 -2.67
N HIS A 137 -23.66 -0.46 -3.84
CA HIS A 137 -24.74 -0.69 -4.80
C HIS A 137 -25.89 -1.50 -4.16
N PRO A 138 -27.15 -1.02 -4.21
CA PRO A 138 -28.27 -1.66 -3.52
C PRO A 138 -28.51 -3.12 -3.92
N SER A 139 -28.15 -3.51 -5.14
CA SER A 139 -28.40 -4.88 -5.63
C SER A 139 -27.54 -5.95 -4.96
N ILE A 140 -26.48 -5.57 -4.21
CA ILE A 140 -25.59 -6.54 -3.55
C ILE A 140 -25.47 -6.28 -2.04
N SER A 141 -26.03 -5.19 -1.52
CA SER A 141 -25.77 -4.72 -0.15
C SER A 141 -26.14 -5.75 0.92
N SER A 142 -27.15 -6.57 0.68
CA SER A 142 -27.59 -7.66 1.57
C SER A 142 -26.84 -8.98 1.36
N GLU A 143 -26.06 -9.11 0.28
CA GLU A 143 -25.37 -10.35 -0.12
C GLU A 143 -23.91 -10.38 0.31
N LEU A 144 -23.36 -9.22 0.70
CA LEU A 144 -21.96 -9.09 1.11
C LEU A 144 -21.71 -9.77 2.47
N THR A 145 -20.65 -10.58 2.54
CA THR A 145 -20.29 -11.35 3.74
C THR A 145 -18.88 -11.05 4.22
N LEU A 146 -18.60 -11.32 5.50
CA LEU A 146 -17.25 -11.18 6.06
C LEU A 146 -16.29 -12.15 5.37
N GLY A 147 -15.08 -11.69 5.08
CA GLY A 147 -14.05 -12.48 4.38
C GLY A 147 -14.24 -12.55 2.86
N GLN A 148 -15.31 -11.97 2.32
CA GLN A 148 -15.54 -11.95 0.87
C GLN A 148 -14.62 -10.95 0.19
N GLU A 149 -14.05 -11.36 -0.95
CA GLU A 149 -13.35 -10.45 -1.85
C GLU A 149 -14.35 -9.61 -2.65
N ILE A 150 -14.10 -8.31 -2.73
CA ILE A 150 -14.92 -7.35 -3.46
C ILE A 150 -14.04 -6.50 -4.38
N LEU A 151 -14.66 -6.01 -5.45
CA LEU A 151 -14.10 -4.93 -6.27
C LEU A 151 -14.85 -3.65 -5.96
N PHE A 152 -14.09 -2.56 -5.85
CA PHE A 152 -14.64 -1.25 -5.57
C PHE A 152 -13.79 -0.16 -6.20
N ARG A 153 -14.41 0.99 -6.46
CA ARG A 153 -13.75 2.18 -6.97
C ARG A 153 -13.22 3.03 -5.83
N ILE A 154 -12.00 3.53 -5.96
CA ILE A 154 -11.45 4.55 -5.06
C ILE A 154 -12.18 5.87 -5.33
N GLU A 155 -12.93 6.38 -4.36
CA GLU A 155 -13.56 7.70 -4.42
C GLU A 155 -12.61 8.79 -3.88
N SER A 156 -11.96 8.51 -2.75
CA SER A 156 -10.91 9.35 -2.18
C SER A 156 -9.94 8.54 -1.33
N TYR A 157 -8.81 9.14 -0.98
CA TYR A 157 -7.75 8.52 -0.18
C TYR A 157 -7.14 9.55 0.78
N ASP A 158 -6.99 9.16 2.04
CA ASP A 158 -6.29 9.89 3.07
C ASP A 158 -4.89 9.29 3.25
N SER A 159 -3.87 10.06 2.84
CA SER A 159 -2.47 9.65 2.90
C SER A 159 -1.88 9.61 4.30
N ASP A 160 -2.42 10.40 5.22
CA ASP A 160 -1.87 10.54 6.57
C ASP A 160 -2.32 9.36 7.45
N HIS A 161 -3.48 8.78 7.12
CA HIS A 161 -4.08 7.67 7.85
C HIS A 161 -4.12 6.36 7.07
N SER A 162 -3.55 6.32 5.86
CA SER A 162 -3.58 5.15 4.96
C SER A 162 -5.00 4.56 4.83
N LEU A 163 -5.98 5.45 4.61
CA LEU A 163 -7.41 5.12 4.59
C LEU A 163 -8.02 5.43 3.22
N ILE A 164 -8.67 4.43 2.62
CA ILE A 164 -9.39 4.60 1.35
C ILE A 164 -10.88 4.75 1.63
N TYR A 165 -11.53 5.68 0.93
CA TYR A 165 -12.99 5.74 0.82
C TYR A 165 -13.42 5.13 -0.51
N GLY A 166 -14.22 4.07 -0.42
CA GLY A 166 -14.61 3.27 -1.57
C GLY A 166 -16.06 3.51 -2.00
N LEU A 167 -16.31 3.25 -3.28
CA LEU A 167 -17.64 3.21 -3.91
C LEU A 167 -17.79 1.88 -4.65
N ILE A 168 -18.88 1.16 -4.42
CA ILE A 168 -19.27 0.02 -5.23
C ILE A 168 -20.40 0.48 -6.14
N ASP A 169 -20.07 0.82 -7.38
CA ASP A 169 -21.01 1.23 -8.42
C ASP A 169 -21.42 0.06 -9.32
N GLU A 170 -22.24 0.33 -10.34
CA GLU A 170 -22.73 -0.70 -11.26
C GLU A 170 -21.59 -1.37 -12.06
N GLU A 171 -20.51 -0.65 -12.37
CA GLU A 171 -19.34 -1.22 -13.06
C GLU A 171 -18.61 -2.20 -12.14
N CYS A 172 -18.42 -1.85 -10.87
CA CYS A 172 -17.85 -2.75 -9.86
C CYS A 172 -18.65 -4.06 -9.76
N VAL A 173 -19.99 -3.96 -9.71
CA VAL A 173 -20.88 -5.13 -9.68
C VAL A 173 -20.72 -6.00 -10.94
N LYS A 174 -20.68 -5.39 -12.13
CA LYS A 174 -20.47 -6.11 -13.39
C LYS A 174 -19.15 -6.88 -13.38
N HIS A 175 -18.07 -6.24 -12.92
CA HIS A 175 -16.76 -6.87 -12.83
C HIS A 175 -16.74 -8.01 -11.80
N MET A 176 -17.39 -7.83 -10.64
CA MET A 176 -17.49 -8.90 -9.63
C MET A 176 -18.24 -10.13 -10.15
N LYS A 177 -19.33 -9.93 -10.91
CA LYS A 177 -20.05 -11.04 -11.58
C LYS A 177 -19.18 -11.79 -12.58
N GLN A 178 -18.42 -11.08 -13.41
CA GLN A 178 -17.51 -11.68 -14.38
C GLN A 178 -16.36 -12.47 -13.74
N GLN A 179 -16.01 -12.15 -12.50
CA GLN A 179 -14.94 -12.80 -11.73
C GLN A 179 -15.50 -13.84 -10.75
N ASN A 180 -16.80 -14.13 -10.76
CA ASN A 180 -17.49 -15.02 -9.81
C ASN A 180 -17.26 -14.66 -8.33
N LEU A 181 -17.14 -13.35 -8.02
CA LEU A 181 -16.94 -12.85 -6.66
C LEU A 181 -18.24 -12.63 -5.88
N LEU A 182 -19.39 -12.78 -6.54
CA LEU A 182 -20.71 -12.73 -5.92
C LEU A 182 -21.28 -14.15 -5.93
N ILE A 183 -21.74 -14.60 -4.77
CA ILE A 183 -22.50 -15.85 -4.64
C ILE A 183 -23.93 -15.52 -5.06
N ILE A 184 -24.25 -15.71 -6.34
CA ILE A 184 -25.61 -15.60 -6.88
C ILE A 184 -26.26 -16.98 -6.87
#